data_AF-R2NVX3-F1
#
_entry.id   AF-R2NVX3-F1
#
_cell.length_a   1.000
_cell.length_b   1.000
_cell.length_c   1.000
_cell.angle_alpha   90.00
_cell.angle_beta   90.00
_cell.angle_gamma   90.00
#
_symmetry.space_group_name_H-M   'P 1'
#
loop_
_entity.id
_entity.type
_entity.pdbx_description
1 polymer ?
#
loop_
_entity_poly.entity_id
_entity_poly.type
_entity_poly.pdbx_seq_one_letter_code
_entity_poly.pdbx_strand_id
1 'polypeptide(L)'
;MIALLREVDFYQTKCNARKILKNYRKWVRIAGKSMIDIKSPVMSDMPKGDRWGNKAEDGMIQFMEAEAERDAILAALMSLGITSRQVLYYRYCAPDGYSNYKIGREIGYSERSVERLMSEALIEFAEAYKKGRLIAYR
;
A
#
# COMPACT_ATOMS: atom_id res chain seq x y z
N MET A 1 -9.79 -29.55 20.64
CA MET A 1 -8.66 -29.69 19.70
C MET A 1 -8.11 -28.29 19.46
N ILE A 2 -7.06 -27.88 20.18
CA ILE A 2 -6.45 -26.55 20.03
C ILE A 2 -5.49 -26.67 18.85
N ALA A 3 -5.86 -26.07 17.71
CA ALA A 3 -4.93 -25.93 16.60
C ALA A 3 -3.73 -25.11 17.11
N LEU A 4 -2.52 -25.68 17.04
CA LEU A 4 -1.28 -24.96 17.30
C LEU A 4 -1.26 -23.72 16.39
N LEU A 5 -1.43 -22.54 16.99
CA LEU A 5 -1.22 -21.28 16.28
C LEU A 5 0.23 -21.29 15.79
N ARG A 6 0.43 -21.36 14.48
CA ARG A 6 1.76 -21.27 13.88
C ARG A 6 2.44 -20.00 14.37
N GLU A 7 3.71 -20.10 14.76
CA GLU A 7 4.47 -18.93 15.20
C GLU A 7 4.58 -17.92 14.06
N VAL A 8 4.14 -16.69 14.32
CA VAL A 8 4.23 -15.60 13.35
C VAL A 8 5.68 -15.13 13.23
N ASP A 9 6.17 -15.06 12.01
CA ASP A 9 7.40 -14.35 11.68
C ASP A 9 7.12 -12.85 11.57
N PHE A 10 7.28 -12.13 12.69
CA PHE A 10 7.08 -10.68 12.73
C PHE A 10 8.07 -9.90 11.87
N TYR A 11 9.27 -10.43 11.61
CA TYR A 11 10.23 -9.74 10.75
C TYR A 11 9.73 -9.76 9.31
N GLN A 12 9.41 -10.95 8.79
CA GLN A 12 8.93 -11.12 7.42
C GLN A 12 7.56 -10.45 7.23
N THR A 13 6.67 -10.53 8.22
CA THR A 13 5.36 -9.87 8.21
C THR A 13 5.49 -8.36 8.04
N LYS A 14 6.38 -7.71 8.82
CA LYS A 14 6.66 -6.27 8.67
C LYS A 14 7.26 -5.95 7.29
N CYS A 15 8.14 -6.81 6.77
CA CYS A 15 8.68 -6.64 5.42
C CYS A 15 7.59 -6.70 4.33
N ASN A 16 6.63 -7.61 4.47
CA ASN A 16 5.48 -7.72 3.56
C ASN A 16 4.60 -6.45 3.62
N ALA A 17 4.27 -5.98 4.83
CA ALA A 17 3.53 -4.74 5.04
C ALA A 17 4.20 -3.54 4.37
N ARG A 18 5.52 -3.36 4.58
CA ARG A 18 6.29 -2.28 3.96
C ARG A 18 6.26 -2.34 2.43
N LYS A 19 6.34 -3.53 1.84
CA LYS A 19 6.30 -3.70 0.38
C LYS A 19 4.97 -3.22 -0.20
N ILE A 20 3.85 -3.52 0.46
CA ILE A 20 2.52 -3.06 0.04
C ILE A 20 2.38 -1.55 0.23
N LEU A 21 2.65 -1.04 1.43
CA LEU A 21 2.47 0.38 1.76
C LEU A 21 3.33 1.32 0.91
N LYS A 22 4.56 0.93 0.54
CA LYS A 22 5.41 1.72 -0.37
C LYS A 22 4.77 1.94 -1.76
N ASN A 23 3.89 1.04 -2.19
CA ASN A 23 3.20 1.15 -3.47
C ASN A 23 1.91 1.98 -3.41
N TYR A 24 1.44 2.35 -2.21
CA TYR A 24 0.19 3.10 -2.05
C TYR A 24 0.10 4.34 -2.96
N ARG A 25 1.13 5.19 -2.96
CA ARG A 25 1.16 6.41 -3.79
C ARG A 25 1.19 6.11 -5.29
N LYS A 26 1.80 5.00 -5.71
CA LYS A 26 1.77 4.55 -7.10
C LYS A 26 0.33 4.21 -7.49
N TRP A 27 -0.38 3.46 -6.65
CA TRP A 27 -1.77 3.09 -6.89
C TRP A 27 -2.70 4.30 -6.88
N VAL A 28 -2.53 5.25 -5.96
CA VAL A 28 -3.29 6.52 -5.97
C VAL A 28 -3.10 7.28 -7.29
N ARG A 29 -1.87 7.37 -7.81
CA ARG A 29 -1.61 8.06 -9.09
C ARG A 29 -2.22 7.36 -10.29
N ILE A 30 -2.26 6.03 -10.30
CA ILE A 30 -2.86 5.25 -11.40
C ILE A 30 -4.39 5.34 -11.30
N ALA A 31 -4.93 5.12 -10.12
CA ALA A 31 -6.36 5.15 -9.82
C ALA A 31 -6.98 6.56 -9.95
N GLY A 32 -6.18 7.62 -9.78
CA GLY A 32 -6.61 9.00 -9.98
C GLY A 32 -6.67 9.44 -11.45
N LYS A 33 -6.26 8.58 -12.41
CA LYS A 33 -6.41 8.85 -13.85
C LYS A 33 -7.87 8.62 -14.26
N SER A 34 -8.39 9.45 -15.16
CA SER A 34 -9.70 9.20 -15.76
C SER A 34 -9.65 7.94 -16.62
N MET A 35 -10.73 7.14 -16.62
CA MET A 35 -10.89 6.00 -17.52
C MET A 35 -10.78 6.42 -19.01
N ILE A 36 -11.13 7.66 -19.33
CA ILE A 36 -11.01 8.24 -20.67
C ILE A 36 -9.52 8.37 -21.05
N ASP A 37 -8.68 8.88 -20.14
CA ASP A 37 -7.25 9.06 -20.36
C ASP A 37 -6.51 7.72 -20.57
N ILE A 38 -7.01 6.65 -19.94
CA ILE A 38 -6.43 5.30 -20.03
C ILE A 38 -6.73 4.67 -21.40
N LYS A 39 -7.89 4.99 -21.98
CA LYS A 39 -8.33 4.49 -23.29
C LYS A 39 -7.78 5.27 -24.49
N SER A 40 -7.16 6.42 -24.28
CA SER A 40 -6.67 7.29 -25.36
C SER A 40 -5.16 7.15 -25.58
N PRO A 41 -4.70 6.26 -26.48
CA PRO A 41 -3.41 6.45 -27.13
C PRO A 41 -3.62 7.47 -28.26
N VAL A 42 -3.28 8.74 -28.03
CA VAL A 42 -3.26 9.72 -29.13
C VAL A 42 -2.12 9.35 -30.07
N MET A 43 -2.49 8.78 -31.21
CA MET A 43 -1.63 8.49 -32.36
C MET A 43 -1.03 9.79 -32.90
N SER A 44 0.29 9.84 -33.04
CA SER A 44 0.95 10.61 -34.09
C SER A 44 2.17 9.83 -34.60
N ASP A 45 2.02 9.31 -35.81
CA ASP A 45 3.09 9.07 -36.80
C ASP A 45 4.15 7.96 -36.58
N MET A 46 3.72 6.68 -36.50
CA MET A 46 4.66 5.55 -36.60
C MET A 46 4.11 4.40 -37.47
N PRO A 47 4.94 3.75 -38.33
CA PRO A 47 4.46 2.75 -39.28
C PRO A 47 3.90 1.52 -38.54
N LYS A 48 2.82 0.95 -39.08
CA LYS A 48 2.12 -0.21 -38.53
C LYS A 48 2.99 -1.48 -38.63
N GLY A 49 3.74 -1.77 -37.56
CA GLY A 49 4.24 -3.12 -37.26
C GLY A 49 3.20 -3.90 -36.43
N ASP A 50 3.10 -5.20 -36.68
CA ASP A 50 2.03 -6.10 -36.22
C ASP A 50 1.62 -5.92 -34.75
N ARG A 51 0.34 -5.60 -34.54
CA ARG A 51 -0.25 -5.38 -33.22
C ARG A 51 -0.77 -6.70 -32.65
N TRP A 52 0.12 -7.51 -32.10
CA TRP A 52 -0.28 -8.62 -31.23
C TRP A 52 -0.51 -8.07 -29.81
N GLY A 53 -1.77 -8.00 -29.35
CA GLY A 53 -2.16 -7.75 -27.94
C GLY A 53 -3.02 -6.50 -27.68
N ASN A 54 -4.15 -6.69 -26.98
CA ASN A 54 -5.13 -5.66 -26.60
C ASN A 54 -4.61 -4.72 -25.48
N LYS A 55 -3.67 -3.81 -25.83
CA LYS A 55 -3.07 -2.83 -24.90
C LYS A 55 -4.09 -2.00 -24.09
N ALA A 56 -5.29 -1.79 -24.63
CA ALA A 56 -6.37 -1.08 -23.95
C ALA A 56 -7.02 -1.91 -22.83
N GLU A 57 -7.18 -3.22 -23.03
CA GLU A 57 -7.70 -4.14 -22.01
C GLU A 57 -6.69 -4.28 -20.87
N ASP A 58 -5.41 -4.44 -21.18
CA ASP A 58 -4.33 -4.49 -20.19
C ASP A 58 -4.30 -3.22 -19.32
N GLY A 59 -4.47 -2.04 -19.94
CA GLY A 59 -4.55 -0.77 -19.22
C GLY A 59 -5.75 -0.68 -18.28
N MET A 60 -6.91 -1.20 -18.70
CA MET A 60 -8.12 -1.25 -17.88
C MET A 60 -7.97 -2.21 -16.69
N ILE A 61 -7.35 -3.38 -16.91
CA ILE A 61 -7.06 -4.35 -15.84
C ILE A 61 -6.13 -3.70 -14.80
N GLN A 62 -5.03 -3.08 -15.23
CA GLN A 62 -4.09 -2.41 -14.32
C GLN A 62 -4.75 -1.29 -13.51
N PHE A 63 -5.69 -0.56 -14.10
CA PHE A 63 -6.45 0.47 -13.40
C PHE A 63 -7.33 -0.13 -12.30
N MET A 64 -8.13 -1.14 -12.64
CA MET A 64 -8.99 -1.83 -11.68
C MET A 64 -8.19 -2.46 -10.53
N GLU A 65 -7.03 -3.05 -10.84
CA GLU A 65 -6.11 -3.56 -9.82
C GLU A 65 -5.59 -2.45 -8.91
N ALA A 66 -5.17 -1.31 -9.48
CA ALA A 66 -4.70 -0.17 -8.71
C ALA A 66 -5.78 0.38 -7.78
N GLU A 67 -7.03 0.48 -8.23
CA GLU A 67 -8.16 0.88 -7.40
C GLU A 67 -8.40 -0.09 -6.25
N ALA A 68 -8.51 -1.39 -6.56
CA ALA A 68 -8.72 -2.43 -5.56
C ALA A 68 -7.59 -2.47 -4.52
N GLU A 69 -6.34 -2.27 -4.94
CA GLU A 69 -5.19 -2.22 -4.04
C GLU A 69 -5.16 -0.96 -3.17
N ARG A 70 -5.44 0.22 -3.76
CA ARG A 70 -5.58 1.47 -3.01
C ARG A 70 -6.66 1.34 -1.93
N ASP A 71 -7.82 0.81 -2.30
CA ASP A 71 -8.98 0.73 -1.41
C ASP A 71 -8.77 -0.30 -0.29
N ALA A 72 -8.11 -1.42 -0.59
CA ALA A 72 -7.70 -2.39 0.43
C ALA A 72 -6.72 -1.79 1.45
N ILE A 73 -5.76 -0.96 1.00
CA ILE A 73 -4.83 -0.26 1.89
C ILE A 73 -5.59 0.73 2.78
N LEU A 74 -6.49 1.53 2.21
CA LEU A 74 -7.30 2.50 2.96
C LEU A 74 -8.20 1.82 3.99
N ALA A 75 -8.89 0.75 3.60
CA ALA A 75 -9.74 -0.03 4.49
C ALA A 75 -8.94 -0.60 5.67
N ALA A 76 -7.74 -1.16 5.41
CA ALA A 76 -6.86 -1.66 6.46
C ALA A 76 -6.39 -0.53 7.39
N LEU A 77 -5.95 0.62 6.86
CA LEU A 77 -5.58 1.77 7.68
C LEU A 77 -6.75 2.28 8.54
N MET A 78 -7.97 2.23 8.01
CA MET A 78 -9.19 2.65 8.71
C MET A 78 -9.65 1.69 9.82
N SER A 79 -9.16 0.45 9.84
CA SER A 79 -9.42 -0.48 10.96
C SER A 79 -8.37 -0.39 12.07
N LEU A 80 -7.23 0.28 11.83
CA LEU A 80 -6.18 0.48 12.83
C LEU A 80 -6.58 1.55 13.87
N GLY A 81 -5.97 1.45 15.05
CA GLY A 81 -6.02 2.51 16.07
C GLY A 81 -5.44 3.82 15.56
N ILE A 82 -5.85 4.95 16.16
CA ILE A 82 -5.52 6.29 15.64
C ILE A 82 -4.01 6.52 15.50
N THR A 83 -3.23 6.13 16.51
CA THR A 83 -1.77 6.28 16.52
C THR A 83 -1.10 5.44 15.43
N SER A 84 -1.48 4.17 15.32
CA SER A 84 -0.98 3.24 14.30
C SER A 84 -1.34 3.71 12.89
N ARG A 85 -2.55 4.22 12.69
CA ARG A 85 -2.98 4.83 11.43
C ARG A 85 -2.16 6.07 11.09
N GLN A 86 -1.97 7.00 12.03
CA GLN A 86 -1.25 8.24 11.81
C GLN A 86 0.22 7.98 11.44
N VAL A 87 0.92 7.12 12.19
CA VAL A 87 2.33 6.82 11.91
C VAL A 87 2.54 6.22 10.52
N LEU A 88 1.65 5.30 10.09
CA LEU A 88 1.69 4.72 8.74
C LEU A 88 1.29 5.74 7.66
N TYR A 89 0.26 6.55 7.92
CA TYR A 89 -0.20 7.58 6.99
C TYR A 89 0.92 8.59 6.70
N TYR A 90 1.54 9.17 7.74
CA TYR A 90 2.61 10.15 7.54
C TYR A 90 3.83 9.54 6.84
N ARG A 91 4.11 8.26 7.07
CA ARG A 91 5.25 7.59 6.44
C ARG A 91 5.02 7.22 4.98
N TYR A 92 3.84 6.71 4.64
CA TYR A 92 3.60 6.07 3.34
C TYR A 92 2.58 6.79 2.46
N CYS A 93 1.62 7.50 3.05
CA CYS A 93 0.52 8.14 2.33
C CYS A 93 0.74 9.62 2.09
N ALA A 94 1.42 10.32 3.00
CA ALA A 94 1.75 11.74 2.83
C ALA A 94 2.58 11.99 1.56
N PRO A 95 2.38 13.12 0.86
CA PRO A 95 3.10 13.45 -0.37
C PRO A 95 4.63 13.39 -0.26
N ASP A 96 5.21 13.77 0.88
CA ASP A 96 6.67 13.83 1.04
C ASP A 96 7.21 12.91 2.13
N GLY A 97 6.50 11.80 2.44
CA GLY A 97 6.96 10.69 3.30
C GLY A 97 7.80 11.10 4.53
N TYR A 98 7.18 11.21 5.70
CA TYR A 98 7.81 11.90 6.82
C TYR A 98 8.93 11.07 7.48
N SER A 99 9.98 11.76 7.94
CA SER A 99 11.02 11.18 8.81
C SER A 99 10.47 10.88 10.21
N ASN A 100 11.15 10.02 10.97
CA ASN A 100 10.72 9.72 12.35
C ASN A 100 10.68 11.00 13.22
N TYR A 101 11.66 11.90 13.04
CA TYR A 101 11.65 13.24 13.64
C TYR A 101 10.37 14.00 13.34
N LYS A 102 10.02 14.16 12.05
CA LYS A 102 8.84 14.93 11.65
C LYS A 102 7.56 14.27 12.16
N ILE A 103 7.42 12.95 12.01
CA ILE A 103 6.27 12.22 12.55
C ILE A 103 6.15 12.47 14.06
N GLY A 104 7.25 12.33 14.81
CA GLY A 104 7.25 12.55 16.25
C GLY A 104 6.77 13.93 16.64
N ARG A 105 7.17 14.96 15.89
CA ARG A 105 6.69 16.35 16.08
C ARG A 105 5.19 16.50 15.80
N GLU A 106 4.65 15.82 14.78
CA GLU A 106 3.22 15.89 14.43
C GLU A 106 2.33 15.17 15.44
N ILE A 107 2.77 14.02 15.98
CA ILE A 107 1.95 13.18 16.86
C ILE A 107 2.33 13.24 18.35
N GLY A 108 3.32 14.07 18.73
CA GLY A 108 3.72 14.28 20.12
C GLY A 108 4.59 13.16 20.72
N TYR A 109 5.42 12.50 19.92
CA TYR A 109 6.28 11.39 20.34
C TYR A 109 7.76 11.64 20.04
N SER A 110 8.64 10.97 20.80
CA SER A 110 10.07 10.92 20.47
C SER A 110 10.33 10.09 19.21
N GLU A 111 11.46 10.30 18.54
CA GLU A 111 11.85 9.49 17.37
C GLU A 111 11.93 7.99 17.66
N ARG A 112 12.48 7.63 18.83
CA ARG A 112 12.55 6.24 19.29
C ARG A 112 11.16 5.65 19.51
N SER A 113 10.24 6.45 20.06
CA SER A 113 8.84 6.04 20.23
C SER A 113 8.18 5.82 18.87
N VAL A 114 8.44 6.69 17.89
CA VAL A 114 7.91 6.54 16.52
C VAL A 114 8.41 5.25 15.87
N GLU A 115 9.67 4.87 16.05
CA GLU A 115 10.20 3.62 15.52
C GLU A 115 9.46 2.39 16.08
N ARG A 116 9.21 2.38 17.39
CA ARG A 116 8.43 1.31 18.04
C ARG A 116 6.99 1.29 17.53
N LEU A 117 6.31 2.44 17.52
CA LEU A 117 4.94 2.59 17.01
C LEU A 117 4.84 2.13 15.54
N MET A 118 5.84 2.45 14.72
CA MET A 118 5.90 2.00 13.33
C MET A 118 6.01 0.47 13.25
N SER A 119 6.81 -0.16 14.11
CA SER A 119 6.94 -1.62 14.13
C SER A 119 5.62 -2.30 14.50
N GLU A 120 4.91 -1.78 15.51
CA GLU A 120 3.60 -2.29 15.96
C GLU A 120 2.54 -2.08 14.87
N ALA A 121 2.44 -0.86 14.34
CA ALA A 121 1.47 -0.51 13.30
C ALA A 121 1.65 -1.35 12.01
N LEU A 122 2.88 -1.70 11.63
CA LEU A 122 3.12 -2.57 10.47
C LEU A 122 2.59 -3.99 10.67
N ILE A 123 2.54 -4.50 11.91
CA ILE A 123 1.97 -5.81 12.22
C ILE A 123 0.45 -5.72 12.19
N GLU A 124 -0.15 -4.73 12.87
CA GLU A 124 -1.60 -4.49 12.83
C GLU A 124 -2.11 -4.32 11.39
N PHE A 125 -1.36 -3.57 10.57
CA PHE A 125 -1.68 -3.41 9.15
C PHE A 125 -1.64 -4.74 8.40
N ALA A 126 -0.66 -5.60 8.68
CA ALA A 126 -0.55 -6.91 8.04
C ALA A 126 -1.73 -7.84 8.39
N GLU A 127 -2.23 -7.76 9.62
CA GLU A 127 -3.42 -8.48 10.10
C GLU A 127 -4.69 -7.96 9.43
N ALA A 128 -4.86 -6.64 9.36
CA ALA A 128 -6.01 -6.00 8.75
C ALA A 128 -6.07 -6.16 7.22
N TYR A 129 -4.93 -6.04 6.55
CA TYR A 129 -4.87 -6.01 5.09
C TYR A 129 -5.26 -7.37 4.49
N LYS A 130 -6.34 -7.35 3.70
CA LYS A 130 -6.88 -8.52 2.98
C LYS A 130 -6.96 -9.78 3.86
N LYS A 131 -7.48 -9.63 5.08
CA LYS A 131 -7.69 -10.72 6.05
C LYS A 131 -6.39 -11.45 6.43
N GLY A 132 -5.35 -10.70 6.80
CA GLY A 132 -4.09 -11.28 7.27
C GLY A 132 -3.17 -11.82 6.17
N ARG A 133 -3.41 -11.48 4.89
CA ARG A 133 -2.64 -12.03 3.75
C ARG A 133 -1.13 -11.79 3.85
N LEU A 134 -0.70 -10.78 4.61
CA LEU A 134 0.71 -10.41 4.74
C LEU A 134 1.42 -11.11 5.90
N ILE A 135 0.68 -11.83 6.75
CA ILE A 135 1.24 -12.59 7.87
C ILE A 135 2.10 -13.73 7.33
N ALA A 136 3.36 -13.75 7.77
CA ALA A 136 4.27 -14.85 7.53
C ALA A 136 4.36 -15.72 8.78
N TYR A 137 4.50 -17.02 8.58
CA TYR A 137 4.65 -18.00 9.65
C TYR A 137 5.99 -18.71 9.49
N ARG A 138 6.54 -19.15 10.62
CA ARG A 138 7.70 -20.04 10.65
C ARG A 138 7.36 -21.45 10.14
#